data_AF-A0A7Y4NV11-F1
#
_entry.id   AF-A0A7Y4NV11-F1
#
_cell.length_a   1.000
_cell.length_b   1.000
_cell.length_c   1.000
_cell.angle_alpha   90.00
_cell.angle_beta   90.00
_cell.angle_gamma   90.00
#
_symmetry.space_group_name_H-M   'P 1'
#
loop_
_entity.id
_entity.type
_entity.pdbx_description
1 polymer ?
#
loop_
_entity_poly.entity_id
_entity_poly.type
_entity_poly.pdbx_seq_one_letter_code
_entity_poly.pdbx_strand_id
1 'polypeptide(L)'
;MASEFRLRVPAEAEHPAGVIIGVGRVEAVTRKTAFRPSRWYMGETGLWLADRTPIQPVVCRGAQGLWVLPDEVLRQVRAAWSVAQEAAR
;
A
#
# COMPACT_ATOMS: atom_id res chain seq x y z
N MET A 1 -1.21 -16.23 13.01
CA MET A 1 -0.36 -15.01 12.99
C MET A 1 0.75 -15.20 11.95
N ALA A 2 1.49 -14.17 11.53
CA ALA A 2 2.37 -14.19 10.34
C ALA A 2 3.33 -15.39 10.18
N SER A 3 3.68 -16.06 11.29
CA SER A 3 4.37 -17.35 11.32
C SER A 3 3.69 -18.45 10.49
N GLU A 4 2.37 -18.45 10.40
CA GLU A 4 1.55 -19.34 9.55
C GLU A 4 1.90 -19.20 8.05
N PHE A 5 2.37 -18.03 7.62
CA PHE A 5 2.80 -17.75 6.24
C PHE A 5 4.30 -17.88 6.06
N ARG A 6 5.03 -18.27 7.12
CA ARG A 6 6.50 -18.24 7.17
C ARG A 6 7.04 -16.86 6.81
N LEU A 7 6.30 -15.80 7.14
CA LEU A 7 6.70 -14.41 6.92
C LEU A 7 7.33 -13.85 8.18
N ARG A 8 8.46 -13.16 8.01
CA ARG A 8 9.01 -12.27 9.03
C ARG A 8 8.36 -10.90 8.87
N VAL A 9 7.60 -10.48 9.89
CA VAL A 9 7.00 -9.14 9.93
C VAL A 9 7.88 -8.27 10.82
N PRO A 10 8.30 -7.08 10.37
CA PRO A 10 9.05 -6.15 11.20
C PRO A 10 8.27 -5.78 12.45
N ALA A 11 8.98 -5.55 13.56
CA ALA A 11 8.40 -5.00 14.77
C ALA A 11 7.79 -3.61 14.49
N GLU A 12 6.82 -3.20 15.29
CA GLU A 12 6.14 -1.90 15.13
C GLU A 12 7.12 -0.72 15.12
N ALA A 13 8.17 -0.77 15.94
CA ALA A 13 9.21 0.25 15.99
C ALA A 13 10.04 0.36 14.70
N GLU A 14 10.00 -0.65 13.83
CA GLU A 14 10.68 -0.67 12.53
C GLU A 14 9.78 -0.13 11.40
N HIS A 15 8.50 0.18 11.68
CA HIS A 15 7.57 0.65 10.67
C HIS A 15 7.80 2.13 10.41
N PRO A 16 8.14 2.52 9.16
CA PRO A 16 8.38 3.92 8.86
C PRO A 16 7.07 4.69 8.89
N ALA A 17 7.05 5.79 9.64
CA ALA A 17 5.89 6.68 9.76
C ALA A 17 6.06 7.93 8.90
N GLY A 18 4.95 8.49 8.40
CA GLY A 18 4.97 9.72 7.60
C GLY A 18 5.70 9.56 6.26
N VAL A 19 5.59 8.38 5.65
CA VAL A 19 6.15 8.08 4.34
C VAL A 19 5.18 7.26 3.49
N ILE A 20 5.31 7.36 2.17
CA ILE A 20 4.68 6.45 1.20
C ILE A 20 5.66 5.30 0.93
N ILE A 21 5.25 4.06 1.17
CA ILE A 21 6.10 2.86 1.09
C ILE A 21 5.83 1.99 -0.14
N GLY A 22 4.77 2.26 -0.89
CA GLY A 22 4.37 1.41 -2.00
C GLY A 22 3.26 2.00 -2.84
N VAL A 23 3.09 1.39 -4.01
CA VAL A 23 2.01 1.68 -4.95
C VAL A 23 1.23 0.38 -5.19
N GLY A 24 -0.08 0.48 -5.28
CA GLY A 24 -0.94 -0.63 -5.65
C GLY A 24 -2.07 -0.14 -6.53
N ARG A 25 -2.46 -0.95 -7.50
CA ARG A 25 -3.62 -0.65 -8.35
C ARG A 25 -4.89 -1.06 -7.62
N VAL A 26 -5.86 -0.16 -7.56
CA VAL A 26 -7.21 -0.51 -7.10
C VAL A 26 -7.85 -1.39 -8.18
N GLU A 27 -8.07 -2.66 -7.84
CA GLU A 27 -8.68 -3.65 -8.71
C GLU A 27 -10.20 -3.64 -8.58
N ALA A 28 -10.70 -3.58 -7.34
CA ALA A 28 -12.12 -3.58 -7.04
C ALA A 28 -12.42 -2.80 -5.74
N VAL A 29 -13.66 -2.33 -5.64
CA VAL A 29 -14.20 -1.70 -4.43
C VAL A 29 -15.41 -2.52 -3.97
N THR A 30 -15.42 -2.92 -2.71
CA THR A 30 -16.55 -3.62 -2.10
C THR A 30 -17.44 -2.69 -1.31
N ARG A 31 -18.74 -2.99 -1.28
CA ARG A 31 -19.72 -2.35 -0.40
C ARG A 31 -20.69 -3.41 0.12
N LYS A 32 -20.95 -3.41 1.43
CA LYS A 32 -21.84 -4.33 2.17
C LYS A 32 -21.41 -5.80 2.18
N THR A 33 -20.92 -6.34 1.07
CA THR A 33 -20.47 -7.73 0.94
C THR A 33 -19.06 -7.76 0.37
N ALA A 34 -18.23 -8.65 0.94
CA ALA A 34 -16.87 -8.85 0.46
C ALA A 34 -16.87 -9.47 -0.95
N PHE A 35 -16.00 -8.95 -1.81
CA PHE A 35 -15.77 -9.41 -3.19
C PHE A 35 -15.11 -10.79 -3.20
N ARG A 36 -14.27 -11.06 -2.21
CA ARG A 36 -13.67 -12.37 -1.94
C ARG A 36 -13.48 -12.57 -0.43
N PRO A 37 -13.54 -13.80 0.09
CA PRO A 37 -13.22 -14.09 1.49
C PRO A 37 -11.77 -13.68 1.81
N SER A 38 -11.58 -12.91 2.89
CA SER A 38 -10.26 -12.58 3.42
C SER A 38 -10.37 -12.36 4.92
N ARG A 39 -9.54 -13.05 5.69
CA ARG A 39 -9.45 -12.88 7.15
C ARG A 39 -8.83 -11.56 7.60
N TRP A 40 -8.19 -10.84 6.67
CA TRP A 40 -7.63 -9.50 6.91
C TRP A 40 -8.58 -8.39 6.47
N TYR A 41 -9.70 -8.75 5.82
CA TYR A 41 -10.72 -7.80 5.43
C TYR A 41 -11.71 -7.63 6.57
N MET A 42 -11.89 -6.40 7.03
CA MET A 42 -12.82 -6.04 8.10
C MET A 42 -13.63 -4.82 7.67
N GLY A 43 -14.94 -4.85 7.94
CA GLY A 43 -15.86 -3.74 7.63
C GLY A 43 -16.67 -3.91 6.35
N GLU A 44 -17.57 -2.96 6.09
CA GLU A 44 -18.53 -3.03 4.98
C GLU A 44 -17.98 -2.54 3.64
N THR A 45 -16.92 -1.74 3.66
CA THR A 45 -16.32 -1.14 2.46
C THR A 45 -14.81 -1.34 2.48
N GLY A 46 -14.23 -1.70 1.33
CA GLY A 46 -12.78 -1.79 1.24
C GLY A 46 -12.26 -1.79 -0.20
N LEU A 47 -10.95 -1.59 -0.30
CA LEU A 47 -10.21 -1.52 -1.56
C LEU A 47 -9.43 -2.82 -1.74
N TRP A 48 -9.64 -3.49 -2.86
CA TRP A 48 -8.85 -4.65 -3.26
C TRP A 48 -7.72 -4.19 -4.15
N LEU A 49 -6.49 -4.49 -3.72
CA LEU A 49 -5.28 -4.03 -4.39
C LEU A 49 -4.58 -5.16 -5.15
N ALA A 50 -4.25 -4.87 -6.41
CA ALA A 50 -3.41 -5.67 -7.31
C ALA A 50 -2.09 -4.94 -7.60
N ASP A 51 -1.15 -5.64 -8.24
CA ASP A 51 0.12 -5.07 -8.73
C ASP A 51 0.88 -4.27 -7.67
N ARG A 52 1.03 -4.88 -6.49
CA ARG A 52 1.63 -4.23 -5.31
C ARG A 52 3.13 -4.09 -5.55
N THR A 53 3.61 -2.85 -5.63
CA THR A 53 5.03 -2.54 -5.80
C THR A 53 5.54 -1.81 -4.56
N PRO A 54 6.42 -2.42 -3.75
CA PRO A 54 7.15 -1.68 -2.73
C PRO A 54 8.08 -0.68 -3.42
N ILE A 55 8.21 0.52 -2.85
CA ILE A 55 9.11 1.56 -3.37
C ILE A 55 10.08 2.02 -2.27
N GLN A 56 11.13 2.73 -2.68
CA GLN A 56 11.92 3.47 -1.70
C GLN A 56 11.02 4.52 -1.00
N PRO A 57 11.03 4.59 0.34
CA PRO A 57 10.14 5.47 1.07
C PRO A 57 10.23 6.93 0.63
N VAL A 58 9.07 7.53 0.33
CA VAL A 58 8.96 8.96 0.00
C VAL A 58 8.32 9.69 1.18
N VAL A 59 8.97 10.73 1.69
CA VAL A 59 8.46 11.50 2.83
C VAL A 59 7.17 12.21 2.45
N CYS A 60 6.11 11.92 3.20
CA CYS A 60 4.82 12.57 3.05
C CYS A 60 4.02 12.33 4.33
N ARG A 61 3.53 13.40 4.96
CA ARG A 61 2.51 13.27 6.02
C ARG A 61 1.31 12.48 5.47
N GLY A 62 0.48 11.88 6.31
CA GLY A 62 -0.82 11.32 5.88
C GLY A 62 -1.96 12.33 6.02
N ALA A 63 -3.11 12.05 5.41
CA ALA A 63 -4.39 12.64 5.81
C ALA A 63 -5.48 11.59 5.90
N GLN A 64 -6.60 12.04 6.47
CA GLN A 64 -7.80 11.25 6.62
C GLN A 64 -8.56 11.14 5.29
N GLY A 65 -9.01 9.93 4.96
CA GLY A 65 -9.75 9.64 3.74
C GLY A 65 -8.85 9.45 2.51
N LEU A 66 -9.48 9.42 1.34
CA LEU A 66 -8.75 9.45 0.07
C LEU A 66 -8.33 10.89 -0.22
N TRP A 67 -7.09 11.06 -0.66
CA TRP A 67 -6.51 12.38 -0.87
C TRP A 67 -5.61 12.40 -2.10
N VAL A 68 -5.39 13.60 -2.61
CA VAL A 68 -4.45 13.84 -3.71
C VAL A 68 -3.10 14.17 -3.11
N LEU A 69 -2.06 13.50 -3.59
CA LEU A 69 -0.69 13.80 -3.18
C LEU A 69 -0.29 15.20 -3.68
N PRO A 70 0.48 15.98 -2.91
CA PRO A 70 1.13 17.18 -3.43
C PRO A 70 1.95 16.86 -4.68
N ASP A 71 1.97 17.75 -5.67
CA ASP A 71 2.55 17.48 -6.99
C ASP A 71 4.01 17.00 -6.92
N GLU A 72 4.81 17.63 -6.05
CA GLU A 72 6.21 17.25 -5.85
C GLU A 72 6.36 15.84 -5.25
N VAL A 73 5.51 15.49 -4.28
CA VAL A 73 5.49 14.13 -3.69
C VAL A 73 5.04 13.12 -4.74
N LEU A 74 4.02 13.43 -5.53
CA LEU A 74 3.53 12.56 -6.60
C LEU A 74 4.63 12.28 -7.64
N ARG A 75 5.39 13.31 -8.01
CA ARG A 75 6.54 13.18 -8.92
C ARG A 75 7.60 12.23 -8.36
N GLN A 76 7.95 12.38 -7.08
CA GLN A 76 8.91 11.50 -6.40
C GLN A 76 8.42 10.05 -6.31
N VAL A 77 7.14 9.84 -5.96
CA VAL A 77 6.53 8.51 -5.90
C VAL A 77 6.55 7.83 -7.28
N ARG A 78 6.21 8.56 -8.35
CA ARG A 78 6.27 8.02 -9.73
C ARG A 78 7.68 7.62 -10.13
N ALA A 79 8.68 8.43 -9.80
CA ALA A 79 10.08 8.11 -10.08
C ALA A 79 10.53 6.84 -9.32
N ALA A 80 10.25 6.76 -8.02
CA ALA A 80 10.58 5.59 -7.21
C ALA A 80 9.85 4.31 -7.69
N TRP A 81 8.60 4.46 -8.15
CA TRP A 81 7.82 3.35 -8.70
C TRP A 81 8.37 2.85 -10.03
N SER A 82 8.82 3.73 -10.92
CA SER A 82 9.47 3.34 -12.18
C SER A 82 10.70 2.47 -11.94
N VAL A 83 11.59 2.92 -11.03
CA VAL A 83 12.79 2.16 -10.66
C VAL A 83 12.43 0.79 -10.07
N ALA A 84 11.43 0.73 -9.19
CA ALA A 84 11.00 -0.53 -8.58
C ALA A 84 10.38 -1.50 -9.60
N GLN A 85 9.63 -0.98 -10.59
CA GLN A 85 9.06 -1.78 -11.67
C GLN A 85 10.14 -2.35 -12.60
N GLU A 86 11.19 -1.58 -12.89
CA GLU A 86 12.33 -2.05 -13.68
C GLU A 86 13.11 -3.15 -12.97
N ALA A 87 13.31 -3.02 -11.66
CA ALA A 87 14.00 -4.03 -10.84
C ALA A 87 13.22 -5.33 -10.65
N ALA A 88 11.90 -5.32 -10.88
CA ALA A 88 11.03 -6.48 -10.74
C ALA A 88 10.86 -7.28 -12.05
N ARG A 89 11.41 -6.79 -13.17
CA ARG A 89 11.47 -7.49 -14.46
C ARG A 89 12.68 -8.41 -14.54
#